data_AF-A0A5C8J079-F1
#
_entry.id   AF-A0A5C8J079-F1
#
_cell.length_a   1.000
_cell.length_b   1.000
_cell.length_c   1.000
_cell.angle_alpha   90.00
_cell.angle_beta   90.00
_cell.angle_gamma   90.00
#
_symmetry.space_group_name_H-M   'P 1'
#
loop_
_entity.id
_entity.type
_entity.pdbx_description
1 polymer ?
#
loop_
_entity_poly.entity_id
_entity_poly.type
_entity_poly.pdbx_seq_one_letter_code
_entity_poly.pdbx_strand_id
1 'polypeptide(L)'
;MAAIMLSPTAAFSRTMKDLKLLRIPGVQAFTYRDESTLPLNQATTQLADAFRARGAGQSVDGETLAADATTSDDAIARSVDAALGKEWKRSTGFTSANPHIHLMVWERTTAPRRFYAIAAFDAVHTATADGRKYRPLESVFTRER
;
A
#
# COMPACT_ATOMS: atom_id res chain seq x y z
N MET A 1 30.89 8.71 34.90
CA MET A 1 29.82 9.18 33.99
C MET A 1 29.96 8.42 32.68
N ALA A 2 29.06 7.47 32.41
CA ALA A 2 29.01 6.80 31.11
C ALA A 2 27.65 7.09 30.51
N ALA A 3 27.62 7.95 29.49
CA ALA A 3 26.43 8.22 28.71
C ALA A 3 26.19 7.02 27.78
N ILE A 4 25.16 6.24 28.09
CA ILE A 4 24.63 5.23 27.18
C ILE A 4 23.93 6.00 26.06
N MET A 5 24.60 6.12 24.91
CA MET A 5 23.93 6.48 23.66
C MET A 5 22.93 5.37 23.33
N LEU A 6 21.65 5.58 23.64
CA LEU A 6 20.57 4.79 23.06
C LEU A 6 20.44 5.18 21.58
N SER A 7 21.07 4.39 20.71
CA SER A 7 20.76 4.35 19.29
C SER A 7 19.28 3.96 19.11
N PRO A 8 18.45 4.69 18.33
CA PRO A 8 17.05 4.33 18.07
C PRO A 8 16.92 3.23 17.00
N THR A 9 17.85 2.26 16.96
CA THR A 9 17.88 1.17 15.97
C THR A 9 17.34 -0.15 16.53
N ALA A 10 16.42 -0.08 17.48
CA ALA A 10 15.77 -1.25 18.06
C ALA A 10 14.33 -1.40 17.54
N ALA A 11 14.11 -2.51 16.83
CA ALA A 11 12.83 -3.20 16.60
C ALA A 11 11.90 -2.74 15.45
N PHE A 12 12.40 -2.79 14.20
CA PHE A 12 11.54 -3.16 13.05
C PHE A 12 12.21 -4.21 12.15
N SER A 13 12.92 -5.16 12.76
CA SER A 13 13.39 -6.35 12.06
C SER A 13 12.81 -7.59 12.73
N ARG A 14 11.68 -8.08 12.20
CA ARG A 14 11.31 -9.51 12.08
C ARG A 14 9.83 -9.62 11.73
N THR A 15 9.57 -10.09 10.51
CA THR A 15 8.24 -10.40 9.94
C THR A 15 7.28 -9.21 9.97
N MET A 16 7.09 -8.52 8.84
CA MET A 16 5.86 -7.76 8.59
C MET A 16 4.68 -8.74 8.53
N LYS A 17 4.20 -9.10 9.72
CA LYS A 17 3.06 -9.99 9.90
C LYS A 17 1.79 -9.30 9.42
N ASP A 18 1.65 -8.04 9.81
CA ASP A 18 0.51 -7.22 9.45
C ASP A 18 0.90 -6.08 8.49
N LEU A 19 0.64 -6.31 7.19
CA LEU A 19 0.88 -5.34 6.13
C LEU A 19 -0.01 -4.09 6.27
N LYS A 20 -1.07 -4.15 7.09
CA LYS A 20 -1.90 -3.00 7.44
C LYS A 20 -1.13 -1.92 8.20
N LEU A 21 -0.08 -2.30 8.93
CA LEU A 21 0.68 -1.39 9.78
C LEU A 21 1.79 -0.62 9.05
N LEU A 22 1.87 -0.78 7.71
CA LEU A 22 2.85 -0.08 6.87
C LEU A 22 2.67 1.43 6.97
N ARG A 23 3.65 2.12 7.56
CA ARG A 23 3.68 3.58 7.64
C ARG A 23 4.36 4.15 6.40
N ILE A 24 3.60 4.89 5.61
CA ILE A 24 4.08 5.58 4.41
C ILE A 24 3.99 7.09 4.69
N PRO A 25 5.11 7.83 4.67
CA PRO A 25 5.11 9.28 4.84
C PRO A 25 4.17 9.98 3.85
N GLY A 26 3.38 10.93 4.34
CA GLY A 26 2.41 11.65 3.52
C GLY A 26 1.21 10.79 3.07
N VAL A 27 1.01 9.60 3.67
CA VAL A 27 -0.16 8.74 3.46
C VAL A 27 -0.77 8.39 4.82
N GLN A 28 -2.09 8.46 4.89
CA GLN A 28 -2.85 8.17 6.11
C GLN A 28 -4.08 7.33 5.81
N ALA A 29 -4.54 6.56 6.80
CA ALA A 29 -5.84 5.91 6.74
C ALA A 29 -6.93 6.96 6.54
N PHE A 30 -7.89 6.65 5.67
CA PHE A 30 -8.91 7.59 5.27
C PHE A 30 -10.27 6.92 5.31
N THR A 31 -11.20 7.52 6.07
CA THR A 31 -12.53 6.96 6.32
C THR A 31 -13.58 7.47 5.34
N TYR A 32 -13.20 8.35 4.42
CA TYR A 32 -14.14 8.91 3.46
C TYR A 32 -14.18 8.04 2.21
N ARG A 33 -15.35 7.45 1.96
CA ARG A 33 -15.66 6.66 0.77
C ARG A 33 -16.84 7.33 0.08
N ASP A 34 -16.59 7.91 -1.08
CA ASP A 34 -17.64 8.41 -1.97
C ASP A 34 -17.61 7.64 -3.30
N GLU A 35 -18.50 8.00 -4.23
CA GLU A 35 -18.59 7.37 -5.55
C GLU A 35 -17.27 7.45 -6.35
N SER A 36 -16.41 8.44 -6.05
CA SER A 36 -15.12 8.60 -6.72
C SER A 36 -14.09 7.52 -6.33
N THR A 37 -14.34 6.79 -5.25
CA THR A 37 -13.50 5.66 -4.81
C THR A 37 -13.92 4.31 -5.39
N LEU A 38 -15.06 4.22 -6.08
CA LEU A 38 -15.54 2.98 -6.71
C LEU A 38 -14.52 2.38 -7.71
N PRO A 39 -13.85 3.18 -8.56
CA PRO A 39 -12.84 2.64 -9.47
C PRO A 39 -11.65 2.01 -8.75
N LEU A 40 -11.24 2.53 -7.58
CA LEU A 40 -10.17 1.95 -6.75
C LEU A 40 -10.61 0.58 -6.21
N ASN A 41 -11.84 0.48 -5.68
CA ASN A 41 -12.37 -0.78 -5.15
C ASN A 41 -12.41 -1.88 -6.23
N GLN A 42 -12.74 -1.52 -7.47
CA GLN A 42 -12.74 -2.46 -8.60
C GLN A 42 -11.32 -2.92 -8.92
N ALA A 43 -10.35 -1.99 -8.96
CA ALA A 43 -8.95 -2.32 -9.23
C ALA A 43 -8.35 -3.19 -8.12
N THR A 44 -8.64 -2.93 -6.85
CA THR A 44 -8.17 -3.74 -5.72
C THR A 44 -8.82 -5.13 -5.68
N THR A 45 -10.09 -5.25 -6.07
CA THR A 45 -10.77 -6.55 -6.24
C THR A 45 -10.08 -7.39 -7.31
N GLN A 46 -9.80 -6.79 -8.48
CA GLN A 46 -9.07 -7.47 -9.55
C GLN A 46 -7.65 -7.88 -9.12
N LEU A 47 -6.97 -7.04 -8.34
CA LEU A 47 -5.67 -7.39 -7.75
C LEU A 47 -5.77 -8.57 -6.80
N ALA A 48 -6.78 -8.62 -5.93
CA ALA A 48 -6.99 -9.73 -5.01
C ALA A 48 -7.15 -11.06 -5.77
N ASP A 49 -7.92 -11.06 -6.85
CA ASP A 49 -8.09 -12.24 -7.72
C ASP A 49 -6.79 -12.61 -8.45
N ALA A 50 -6.06 -11.62 -8.96
CA ALA A 50 -4.77 -11.83 -9.60
C ALA A 50 -3.71 -12.40 -8.62
N PHE A 51 -3.72 -11.96 -7.36
CA PHE A 51 -2.84 -12.51 -6.33
C PHE A 51 -3.15 -13.99 -6.05
N ARG A 52 -4.44 -14.33 -5.93
CA ARG A 52 -4.90 -15.72 -5.78
C ARG A 52 -4.48 -16.57 -6.98
N ALA A 53 -4.67 -16.08 -8.20
CA ALA A 53 -4.25 -16.76 -9.43
C ALA A 53 -2.73 -16.98 -9.47
N ARG A 54 -1.94 -16.09 -8.85
CA ARG A 54 -0.49 -16.24 -8.70
C ARG A 54 -0.06 -17.08 -7.48
N GLY A 55 -0.99 -17.65 -6.71
CA GLY A 55 -0.70 -18.57 -5.61
C GLY A 55 -0.62 -17.94 -4.22
N ALA A 56 -1.17 -16.74 -4.05
CA ALA A 56 -1.41 -16.18 -2.73
C ALA A 56 -2.47 -16.97 -1.94
N GLY A 57 -2.42 -16.91 -0.62
CA GLY A 57 -3.50 -17.43 0.24
C GLY A 57 -4.86 -16.77 -0.05
N GLN A 58 -5.95 -17.44 0.29
CA GLN A 58 -7.32 -16.97 -0.02
C GLN A 58 -7.70 -15.65 0.66
N SER A 59 -7.08 -15.36 1.80
CA SER A 59 -7.37 -14.17 2.62
C SER A 59 -6.57 -12.95 2.14
N VAL A 60 -7.26 -12.02 1.51
CA VAL A 60 -6.76 -10.69 1.12
C VAL A 60 -7.54 -9.65 1.92
N ASP A 61 -6.86 -8.63 2.40
CA ASP A 61 -7.44 -7.48 3.09
C ASP A 61 -7.11 -6.19 2.35
N GLY A 62 -7.78 -5.10 2.72
CA GLY A 62 -7.50 -3.79 2.15
C GLY A 62 -7.84 -2.65 3.08
N GLU A 63 -7.21 -1.50 2.83
CA GLU A 63 -7.45 -0.27 3.59
C GLU A 63 -7.53 0.91 2.64
N THR A 64 -8.55 1.74 2.82
CA THR A 64 -8.68 3.03 2.14
C THR A 64 -7.71 4.03 2.76
N LEU A 65 -6.92 4.65 1.89
CA LEU A 65 -5.84 5.54 2.25
C LEU A 65 -5.99 6.88 1.49
N ALA A 66 -5.37 7.93 2.02
CA ALA A 66 -5.25 9.21 1.35
C ALA A 66 -3.80 9.66 1.39
N ALA A 67 -3.24 9.95 0.21
CA ALA A 67 -1.97 10.64 0.08
C ALA A 67 -2.17 12.15 0.13
N ASP A 68 -1.19 12.88 0.65
CA ASP A 68 -1.08 14.31 0.41
C ASP A 68 -1.00 14.59 -1.09
N ALA A 69 -1.57 15.71 -1.53
CA ALA A 69 -1.65 16.07 -2.94
C ALA A 69 -0.29 16.17 -3.65
N THR A 70 0.79 16.39 -2.90
CA THR A 70 2.16 16.51 -3.40
C THR A 70 2.95 15.21 -3.35
N THR A 71 2.42 14.15 -2.71
CA THR A 71 3.10 12.87 -2.58
C THR A 71 2.98 12.10 -3.90
N SER A 72 4.12 11.85 -4.55
CA SER A 72 4.17 11.10 -5.81
C SER A 72 4.17 9.59 -5.59
N ASP A 73 3.76 8.84 -6.61
CA ASP A 73 3.77 7.38 -6.60
C ASP A 73 5.19 6.83 -6.37
N ASP A 74 6.21 7.47 -6.95
CA ASP A 74 7.60 7.10 -6.70
C ASP A 74 8.06 7.33 -5.27
N ALA A 75 7.53 8.36 -4.59
CA ALA A 75 7.81 8.59 -3.18
C ALA A 75 7.15 7.50 -2.32
N ILE A 76 5.86 7.22 -2.57
CA ILE A 76 5.13 6.12 -1.93
C ILE A 76 5.87 4.80 -2.12
N ALA A 77 6.21 4.48 -3.36
CA ALA A 77 6.81 3.20 -3.70
C ALA A 77 8.18 3.02 -3.04
N ARG A 78 9.02 4.07 -2.97
CA ARG A 78 10.30 4.03 -2.23
C ARG A 78 10.10 3.82 -0.74
N SER A 79 9.09 4.44 -0.14
CA SER A 79 8.77 4.22 1.27
C SER A 79 8.31 2.79 1.55
N VAL A 80 7.50 2.21 0.64
CA VAL A 80 7.10 0.80 0.74
C VAL A 80 8.30 -0.14 0.56
N ASP A 81 9.19 0.13 -0.42
CA ASP A 81 10.42 -0.65 -0.60
C ASP A 81 11.27 -0.68 0.68
N ALA A 82 11.47 0.49 1.30
CA ALA A 82 12.22 0.62 2.55
C ALA A 82 11.56 -0.12 3.71
N ALA A 83 10.23 -0.13 3.77
CA ALA A 83 9.47 -0.73 4.86
C ALA A 83 9.36 -2.26 4.72
N LEU A 84 9.10 -2.79 3.53
CA LEU A 84 9.01 -4.23 3.25
C LEU A 84 10.36 -4.93 3.34
N GLY A 85 11.44 -4.24 2.96
CA GLY A 85 12.80 -4.75 2.99
C GLY A 85 13.10 -5.81 1.92
N LYS A 86 14.29 -6.41 2.03
CA LYS A 86 14.92 -7.23 0.98
C LYS A 86 14.20 -8.54 0.59
N GLU A 87 13.24 -9.00 1.40
CA GLU A 87 12.46 -10.21 1.09
C GLU A 87 11.32 -9.93 0.10
N TRP A 88 11.15 -8.67 -0.31
CA TRP A 88 10.13 -8.23 -1.24
C TRP A 88 10.78 -7.60 -2.46
N LYS A 89 10.10 -7.70 -3.59
CA LYS A 89 10.46 -7.01 -4.84
C LYS A 89 9.23 -6.40 -5.47
N ARG A 90 9.42 -5.32 -6.24
CA ARG A 90 8.35 -4.80 -7.11
C ARG A 90 7.97 -5.87 -8.14
N SER A 91 6.68 -6.15 -8.24
CA SER A 91 6.13 -7.13 -9.18
C SER A 91 5.64 -6.44 -10.44
N THR A 92 5.80 -7.09 -11.58
CA THR A 92 5.38 -6.58 -12.89
C THR A 92 4.18 -7.36 -13.43
N GLY A 93 3.58 -6.83 -14.50
CA GLY A 93 2.43 -7.45 -15.16
C GLY A 93 1.10 -7.26 -14.41
N PHE A 94 1.00 -6.21 -13.61
CA PHE A 94 -0.27 -5.72 -13.05
C PHE A 94 -0.57 -4.35 -13.65
N THR A 95 -1.78 -4.19 -14.16
CA THR A 95 -2.26 -2.96 -14.80
C THR A 95 -3.73 -2.79 -14.49
N SER A 96 -4.17 -1.55 -14.31
CA SER A 96 -5.60 -1.25 -14.21
C SER A 96 -6.20 -1.08 -15.60
N ALA A 97 -7.45 -1.51 -15.79
CA ALA A 97 -8.23 -1.16 -16.98
C ALA A 97 -8.56 0.34 -17.02
N ASN A 98 -8.54 1.02 -15.86
CA ASN A 98 -8.72 2.46 -15.77
C ASN A 98 -7.35 3.15 -15.87
N PRO A 99 -7.10 4.00 -16.91
CA PRO A 99 -5.82 4.66 -17.11
C PRO A 99 -5.47 5.69 -16.03
N HIS A 100 -6.46 6.15 -15.24
CA HIS A 100 -6.27 7.07 -14.12
C HIS A 100 -5.82 6.38 -12.83
N ILE A 101 -5.74 5.05 -12.83
CA ILE A 101 -5.33 4.26 -11.67
C ILE A 101 -3.98 3.60 -11.93
N HIS A 102 -3.01 3.98 -11.10
CA HIS A 102 -1.68 3.39 -11.08
C HIS A 102 -1.62 2.29 -10.03
N LEU A 103 -1.14 1.11 -10.43
CA LEU A 103 -0.96 -0.04 -9.53
C LEU A 103 0.52 -0.18 -9.19
N MET A 104 0.83 -0.04 -7.91
CA MET A 104 2.15 -0.33 -7.38
C MET A 104 2.07 -1.65 -6.61
N VAL A 105 2.81 -2.67 -7.05
CA VAL A 105 2.68 -4.04 -6.51
C VAL A 105 4.03 -4.58 -6.07
N TRP A 106 4.05 -5.23 -4.92
CA TRP A 106 5.18 -5.95 -4.35
C TRP A 106 4.82 -7.41 -4.14
N GLU A 107 5.76 -8.29 -4.46
CA GLU A 107 5.67 -9.72 -4.18
C GLU A 107 6.83 -10.18 -3.31
N ARG A 108 6.53 -11.06 -2.35
CA ARG A 108 7.55 -11.70 -1.53
C ARG A 108 8.36 -12.68 -2.39
N THR A 109 9.68 -12.66 -2.27
CA THR A 109 10.60 -13.49 -3.05
C THR A 109 10.67 -14.93 -2.56
N THR A 110 10.25 -15.18 -1.32
CA THR A 110 10.25 -16.49 -0.66
C THR A 110 8.82 -16.95 -0.37
N ALA A 111 8.64 -18.27 -0.25
CA ALA A 111 7.36 -18.85 0.18
C ALA A 111 7.07 -18.53 1.67
N PRO A 112 5.79 -18.41 2.08
CA PRO A 112 4.59 -18.45 1.25
C PRO A 112 4.47 -17.19 0.38
N ARG A 113 3.84 -17.33 -0.79
CA ARG A 113 3.69 -16.22 -1.74
C ARG A 113 2.74 -15.17 -1.15
N ARG A 114 3.27 -13.96 -0.96
CA ARG A 114 2.56 -12.82 -0.39
C ARG A 114 2.65 -11.64 -1.34
N PHE A 115 1.61 -10.83 -1.33
CA PHE A 115 1.53 -9.61 -2.11
C PHE A 115 1.10 -8.45 -1.23
N TYR A 116 1.61 -7.28 -1.58
CA TYR A 116 1.19 -5.98 -1.10
C TYR A 116 1.03 -5.10 -2.33
N ALA A 117 -0.03 -4.32 -2.41
CA ALA A 117 -0.18 -3.34 -3.47
C ALA A 117 -0.90 -2.10 -2.98
N ILE A 118 -0.67 -1.02 -3.73
CA ILE A 118 -1.37 0.24 -3.61
C ILE A 118 -1.94 0.55 -4.99
N ALA A 119 -3.25 0.68 -5.07
CA ALA A 119 -3.93 1.33 -6.17
C ALA A 119 -4.01 2.83 -5.86
N ALA A 120 -3.54 3.65 -6.78
CA ALA A 120 -3.46 5.09 -6.62
C ALA A 120 -4.19 5.81 -7.75
N PHE A 121 -5.03 6.78 -7.41
CA PHE A 121 -5.64 7.65 -8.42
C PHE A 121 -4.67 8.77 -8.82
N ASP A 122 -4.65 9.15 -10.09
CA ASP A 122 -3.82 10.25 -10.61
C ASP A 122 -4.31 11.63 -10.14
N ALA A 123 -5.63 11.80 -10.04
CA ALA A 123 -6.30 13.03 -9.68
C ALA A 123 -6.19 13.36 -8.19
N VAL A 124 -6.14 14.66 -7.91
CA VAL A 124 -6.26 15.22 -6.57
C VAL A 124 -7.70 15.62 -6.33
N HIS A 125 -8.28 15.12 -5.24
CA HIS A 125 -9.62 15.40 -4.78
C HIS A 125 -9.60 16.41 -3.63
N THR A 126 -10.73 17.05 -3.38
CA THR A 126 -10.94 17.94 -2.25
C THR A 126 -11.92 17.27 -1.30
N ALA A 127 -11.51 17.05 -0.05
CA ALA A 127 -12.36 16.43 0.96
C ALA A 127 -13.52 17.35 1.31
N THR A 128 -14.74 16.83 1.25
CA THR A 128 -15.98 17.60 1.47
C THR A 128 -16.09 18.14 2.90
N ALA A 129 -15.47 17.46 3.88
CA ALA A 129 -15.59 17.80 5.29
C ALA A 129 -14.73 19.00 5.72
N ASP A 130 -13.50 19.12 5.20
CA ASP A 130 -12.50 20.10 5.66
C ASP A 130 -11.80 20.85 4.52
N GLY A 131 -12.15 20.58 3.25
CA GLY A 131 -11.55 21.22 2.09
C GLY A 131 -10.11 20.77 1.81
N ARG A 132 -9.58 19.75 2.52
CA ARG A 132 -8.22 19.29 2.32
C ARG A 132 -8.07 18.62 0.95
N LYS A 133 -6.99 18.97 0.23
CA LYS A 133 -6.60 18.29 -1.00
C LYS A 133 -5.89 16.98 -0.70
N TYR A 134 -6.30 15.90 -1.35
CA TYR A 134 -5.72 14.57 -1.18
C TYR A 134 -5.79 13.75 -2.45
N ARG A 135 -4.95 12.72 -2.57
CA ARG A 135 -5.03 11.69 -3.61
C ARG A 135 -5.61 10.42 -3.01
N PRO A 136 -6.74 9.91 -3.51
CA PRO A 136 -7.32 8.68 -2.99
C PRO A 136 -6.46 7.48 -3.38
N LEU A 137 -6.25 6.61 -2.40
CA LEU A 137 -5.44 5.40 -2.50
C LEU A 137 -6.22 4.23 -1.88
N GLU A 138 -5.92 3.02 -2.32
CA GLU A 138 -6.39 1.81 -1.64
C GLU A 138 -5.26 0.80 -1.59
N SER A 139 -4.96 0.30 -0.39
CA SER A 139 -4.02 -0.79 -0.22
C SER A 139 -4.75 -2.12 -0.30
N VAL A 140 -4.07 -3.13 -0.84
CA VAL A 140 -4.58 -4.50 -0.89
C VAL A 140 -3.43 -5.46 -0.60
N PHE A 141 -3.64 -6.42 0.30
CA PHE A 141 -2.55 -7.24 0.79
C PHE A 141 -2.98 -8.61 1.30
N THR A 142 -2.09 -9.58 1.16
CA THR A 142 -2.32 -10.95 1.62
C THR A 142 -2.15 -11.04 3.14
N ARG A 143 -3.17 -11.55 3.85
CA ARG A 143 -3.08 -11.79 5.29
C ARG A 143 -2.02 -12.86 5.60
N GLU A 144 -1.36 -12.72 6.75
CA GLU A 144 -0.64 -13.87 7.31
C GLU A 144 -1.69 -14.84 7.90
N ARG A 145 -1.47 -16.14 7.70
CA ARG A 145 -2.34 -17.19 8.26
C ARG A 145 -2.12 -17.33 9.76
#